data_AF-A0A970YL44-F1
#
_entry.id   AF-A0A970YL44-F1
#
_cell.length_a   1.000
_cell.length_b   1.000
_cell.length_c   1.000
_cell.angle_alpha   90.00
_cell.angle_beta   90.00
_cell.angle_gamma   90.00
#
_symmetry.space_group_name_H-M   'P 1'
#
loop_
_entity.id
_entity.type
_entity.pdbx_description
1 polymer ?
#
loop_
_entity_poly.entity_id
_entity_poly.type
_entity_poly.pdbx_seq_one_letter_code
_entity_poly.pdbx_strand_id
1 'polypeptide(L)'
;MKRSLATAILITVLAISCLSRNPTVETYRNLFHSVIYLDIENFSKNLTTDKINISRNEKRMLIDGDILIYLTDESRLGKMLILQLDRDEDGFVYFDFVTYDREGKISIEKRNVKLQASFIYDFDKGIIPEKIEGVDLWWHNIDDLEMYLVPWTPTKLGKYPVAKMN
;
A
#
# COMPACT_ATOMS: atom_id res chain seq x y z
N MET A 1 4.93 -8.54 56.43
CA MET A 1 5.76 -9.15 55.35
C MET A 1 5.04 -8.98 54.03
N LYS A 2 5.67 -8.28 53.08
CA LYS A 2 5.15 -7.95 51.74
C LYS A 2 5.16 -9.20 50.86
N ARG A 3 4.07 -9.49 50.14
CA ARG A 3 4.09 -10.35 48.95
C ARG A 3 3.54 -9.52 47.78
N SER A 4 4.47 -8.93 47.04
CA SER A 4 4.20 -8.24 45.79
C SER A 4 3.98 -9.29 44.71
N LEU A 5 2.76 -9.40 44.18
CA LEU A 5 2.49 -10.11 42.94
C LEU A 5 2.92 -9.19 41.80
N ALA A 6 4.06 -9.49 41.18
CA ALA A 6 4.46 -8.88 39.93
C ALA A 6 3.61 -9.52 38.82
N THR A 7 2.58 -8.81 38.37
CA THR A 7 1.84 -9.18 37.16
C THR A 7 2.75 -8.93 35.97
N ALA A 8 3.31 -10.00 35.39
CA ALA A 8 4.02 -9.92 34.13
C ALA A 8 2.99 -9.63 33.03
N ILE A 9 2.97 -8.38 32.56
CA ILE A 9 2.30 -8.02 31.30
C ILE A 9 3.15 -8.62 30.19
N LEU A 10 2.77 -9.81 29.73
CA LEU A 10 3.36 -10.43 28.55
C LEU A 10 2.84 -9.67 27.33
N ILE A 11 3.59 -8.67 26.87
CA ILE A 11 3.32 -8.02 25.59
C ILE A 11 3.61 -9.06 24.51
N THR A 12 2.57 -9.62 23.91
CA THR A 12 2.68 -10.44 22.70
C THR A 12 3.14 -9.57 21.53
N VAL A 13 4.45 -9.37 21.42
CA VAL A 13 5.11 -8.88 20.19
C VAL A 13 5.42 -10.10 19.32
N LEU A 14 4.39 -10.72 18.76
CA LEU A 14 4.54 -11.91 17.93
C LEU A 14 3.67 -11.76 16.68
N ALA A 15 4.23 -11.10 15.65
CA ALA A 15 3.93 -11.35 14.22
C ALA A 15 4.51 -10.29 13.26
N ILE A 16 4.97 -9.12 13.72
CA ILE A 16 5.46 -8.05 12.80
C ILE A 16 6.93 -8.29 12.36
N SER A 17 7.66 -9.19 13.03
CA SER A 17 9.12 -9.31 12.90
C SER A 17 9.63 -10.03 11.65
N CYS A 18 8.82 -10.80 10.92
CA CYS A 18 9.33 -11.56 9.77
C CYS A 18 9.35 -10.75 8.47
N LEU A 19 8.31 -9.95 8.19
CA LEU A 19 8.29 -9.12 6.98
C LEU A 19 9.33 -7.99 7.04
N SER A 20 9.54 -7.40 8.22
CA SER A 20 10.51 -6.32 8.42
C SER A 20 11.98 -6.77 8.43
N ARG A 21 12.25 -8.08 8.54
CA ARG A 21 13.61 -8.64 8.54
C ARG A 21 13.97 -9.36 7.24
N ASN A 22 13.08 -9.35 6.27
CA ASN A 22 13.35 -9.92 4.95
C ASN A 22 14.24 -8.94 4.16
N PRO A 23 15.48 -9.32 3.78
CA PRO A 23 16.40 -8.43 3.07
C PRO A 23 15.83 -7.92 1.75
N THR A 24 15.01 -8.71 1.07
CA THR A 24 14.32 -8.30 -0.16
C THR A 24 13.35 -7.15 0.08
N VAL A 25 12.60 -7.20 1.18
CA VAL A 25 11.68 -6.12 1.58
C VAL A 25 12.44 -4.84 1.89
N GLU A 26 13.62 -4.94 2.51
CA GLU A 26 14.44 -3.77 2.79
C GLU A 26 14.98 -3.13 1.50
N THR A 27 15.37 -3.94 0.50
CA THR A 27 15.72 -3.44 -0.84
C THR A 27 14.54 -2.68 -1.47
N TYR A 28 13.33 -3.22 -1.39
CA TYR A 28 12.13 -2.55 -1.89
C TYR A 28 11.88 -1.21 -1.18
N ARG A 29 12.07 -1.15 0.14
CA ARG A 29 11.94 0.09 0.92
C ARG A 29 12.98 1.13 0.56
N ASN A 30 14.23 0.73 0.39
CA ASN A 30 15.29 1.66 -0.04
C ASN A 30 14.95 2.29 -1.39
N LEU A 31 14.47 1.48 -2.33
CA LEU A 31 13.98 1.98 -3.61
C LEU A 31 12.77 2.90 -3.42
N PHE A 32 11.78 2.50 -2.62
CA PHE A 32 10.61 3.33 -2.32
C PHE A 32 10.97 4.68 -1.72
N HIS A 33 11.94 4.74 -0.81
CA HIS A 33 12.43 6.01 -0.24
C HIS A 33 13.21 6.85 -1.25
N SER A 34 13.82 6.24 -2.26
CA SER A 34 14.53 6.98 -3.31
C SER A 34 13.60 7.75 -4.24
N VAL A 35 12.32 7.36 -4.36
CA VAL A 35 11.29 8.08 -5.12
C VAL A 35 10.84 9.30 -4.32
N ILE A 36 11.28 10.50 -4.69
CA ILE A 36 10.98 11.73 -3.96
C ILE A 36 9.70 12.41 -4.46
N TYR A 37 9.21 13.41 -3.72
CA TYR A 37 7.98 14.14 -4.10
C TYR A 37 8.05 14.73 -5.52
N LEU A 38 9.21 15.23 -5.95
CA LEU A 38 9.39 15.75 -7.30
C LEU A 38 9.19 14.66 -8.38
N ASP A 39 9.62 13.43 -8.13
CA ASP A 39 9.39 12.30 -9.06
C ASP A 39 7.89 12.00 -9.15
N ILE A 40 7.21 12.03 -8.00
CA ILE A 40 5.77 11.81 -7.88
C ILE A 40 4.98 12.87 -8.65
N GLU A 41 5.31 14.14 -8.43
CA GLU A 41 4.68 15.27 -9.11
C GLU A 41 4.88 15.18 -10.63
N ASN A 42 6.08 14.85 -11.09
CA ASN A 42 6.37 14.68 -12.51
C ASN A 42 5.56 13.52 -13.12
N PHE A 43 5.45 12.40 -12.42
CA PHE A 43 4.70 11.23 -12.86
C PHE A 43 3.18 11.44 -12.81
N SER A 44 2.68 12.38 -11.98
CA SER A 44 1.23 12.60 -11.76
C SER A 44 0.41 12.80 -13.04
N LYS A 45 1.04 13.32 -14.10
CA LYS A 45 0.44 13.54 -15.43
C LYS A 45 0.03 12.23 -16.12
N ASN A 46 0.59 11.10 -15.71
CA ASN A 46 0.34 9.77 -16.25
C ASN A 46 -0.68 8.98 -15.44
N LEU A 47 -1.18 9.52 -14.33
CA LEU A 47 -2.16 8.84 -13.49
C LEU A 47 -3.51 8.75 -14.20
N THR A 48 -4.14 7.59 -14.11
CA THR A 48 -5.46 7.34 -14.71
C THR A 48 -6.43 6.83 -13.65
N THR A 49 -7.71 6.83 -13.99
CA THR A 49 -8.77 6.19 -13.20
C THR A 49 -8.93 4.70 -13.57
N ASP A 50 -8.03 4.16 -14.38
CA ASP A 50 -8.13 2.77 -14.84
C ASP A 50 -7.78 1.80 -13.72
N LYS A 51 -8.45 0.66 -13.72
CA LYS A 51 -8.13 -0.44 -12.82
C LYS A 51 -6.81 -1.10 -13.22
N ILE A 52 -6.01 -1.48 -12.23
CA ILE A 52 -4.79 -2.25 -12.43
C ILE A 52 -5.09 -3.73 -12.20
N ASN A 53 -4.76 -4.57 -13.18
CA ASN A 53 -4.97 -6.01 -13.10
C ASN A 53 -3.97 -6.65 -12.13
N ILE A 54 -4.50 -7.31 -11.08
CA ILE A 54 -3.73 -8.07 -10.09
C ILE A 54 -4.17 -9.55 -10.03
N SER A 55 -4.89 -10.01 -11.06
CA SER A 55 -5.38 -11.38 -11.22
C SER A 55 -4.28 -12.42 -11.07
N ARG A 56 -4.63 -13.66 -10.70
CA ARG A 56 -3.72 -14.81 -10.61
C ARG A 56 -3.48 -15.45 -11.98
N ASN A 57 -3.08 -14.65 -12.96
CA ASN A 57 -2.82 -15.11 -14.32
C ASN A 57 -1.73 -14.28 -15.01
N GLU A 58 -1.43 -14.60 -16.27
CA GLU A 58 -0.39 -13.96 -17.07
C GLU A 58 -0.63 -12.46 -17.34
N LYS A 59 -1.84 -11.96 -17.08
CA LYS A 59 -2.21 -10.55 -17.26
C LYS A 59 -1.92 -9.70 -16.02
N ARG A 60 -1.42 -10.31 -14.93
CA ARG A 60 -1.04 -9.61 -13.69
C ARG A 60 -0.03 -8.51 -14.01
N MET A 61 -0.36 -7.29 -13.62
CA MET A 61 0.46 -6.09 -13.89
C MET A 61 1.42 -5.74 -12.76
N LEU A 62 1.14 -6.25 -11.55
CA LEU A 62 1.89 -5.94 -10.33
C LEU A 62 2.56 -7.17 -9.72
N ILE A 63 3.72 -6.95 -9.11
CA ILE A 63 4.47 -7.92 -8.32
C ILE A 63 5.00 -7.28 -7.03
N ASP A 64 5.47 -8.11 -6.10
CA ASP A 64 6.19 -7.66 -4.91
C ASP A 64 7.34 -6.70 -5.31
N GLY A 65 7.42 -5.56 -4.62
CA GLY A 65 8.41 -4.51 -4.87
C GLY A 65 7.94 -3.39 -5.80
N ASP A 66 6.81 -3.55 -6.50
CA ASP A 66 6.28 -2.48 -7.34
C ASP A 66 5.82 -1.28 -6.52
N ILE A 67 6.07 -0.09 -7.08
CA ILE A 67 5.63 1.19 -6.51
C ILE A 67 4.49 1.71 -7.36
N LEU A 68 3.39 2.08 -6.72
CA LEU A 68 2.30 2.83 -7.33
C LEU A 68 2.37 4.28 -6.85
N ILE A 69 2.04 5.21 -7.74
CA ILE A 69 1.78 6.60 -7.40
C ILE A 69 0.29 6.84 -7.51
N TYR A 70 -0.26 7.64 -6.61
CA TYR A 70 -1.67 8.02 -6.61
C TYR A 70 -1.89 9.51 -6.39
N LEU A 71 -3.08 9.95 -6.79
CA LEU A 71 -3.67 11.25 -6.49
C LEU A 71 -5.04 11.00 -5.86
N THR A 72 -5.23 11.38 -4.60
CA THR A 72 -6.49 11.20 -3.85
C THR A 72 -7.56 12.20 -4.28
N ASP A 73 -8.79 12.01 -3.80
CA ASP A 73 -9.90 12.92 -4.03
C ASP A 73 -9.73 14.29 -3.34
N GLU A 74 -8.99 14.37 -2.23
CA GLU A 74 -8.56 15.64 -1.59
C GLU A 74 -7.42 16.35 -2.33
N SER A 75 -7.02 15.84 -3.51
CA SER A 75 -5.91 16.32 -4.32
C SER A 75 -4.55 16.20 -3.62
N ARG A 76 -4.35 15.11 -2.87
CA ARG A 76 -3.05 14.76 -2.29
C ARG A 76 -2.33 13.75 -3.17
N LEU A 77 -1.05 13.98 -3.42
CA LEU A 77 -0.20 13.02 -4.11
C LEU A 77 0.43 12.07 -3.10
N GLY A 78 0.63 10.83 -3.52
CA GLY A 78 1.31 9.85 -2.68
C GLY A 78 1.89 8.70 -3.46
N LYS A 79 2.56 7.82 -2.72
CA LYS A 79 3.16 6.60 -3.24
C LYS A 79 2.85 5.43 -2.32
N MET A 80 2.68 4.25 -2.91
CA MET A 80 2.44 2.98 -2.25
C MET A 80 3.44 1.94 -2.75
N LEU A 81 4.10 1.24 -1.84
CA LEU A 81 4.97 0.11 -2.14
C LEU A 81 4.24 -1.19 -1.86
N ILE A 82 4.12 -2.06 -2.86
CA ILE A 82 3.64 -3.43 -2.68
C ILE A 82 4.75 -4.27 -2.03
N LEU A 83 4.55 -4.69 -0.77
CA LEU A 83 5.50 -5.57 -0.07
C LEU A 83 5.25 -7.05 -0.41
N GLN A 84 3.97 -7.40 -0.49
CA GLN A 84 3.49 -8.74 -0.79
C GLN A 84 2.11 -8.61 -1.43
N LEU A 85 1.91 -9.25 -2.58
CA LEU A 85 0.64 -9.30 -3.28
C LEU A 85 0.11 -10.73 -3.37
N ASP A 86 -0.90 -11.04 -2.55
CA ASP A 86 -1.72 -12.26 -2.65
C ASP A 86 -0.84 -13.52 -2.74
N ARG A 87 0.10 -13.63 -1.80
CA ARG A 87 1.07 -14.74 -1.75
C ARG A 87 0.36 -15.97 -1.20
N ASP A 88 0.62 -17.11 -1.84
CA ASP A 88 0.00 -18.39 -1.47
C ASP A 88 -1.55 -18.29 -1.45
N GLU A 89 -2.10 -17.44 -2.31
CA GLU A 89 -3.54 -17.23 -2.47
C GLU A 89 -4.26 -16.73 -1.20
N ASP A 90 -3.53 -16.06 -0.30
CA ASP A 90 -4.03 -15.63 1.01
C ASP A 90 -5.07 -14.49 0.96
N GLY A 91 -5.28 -13.85 -0.20
CA GLY A 91 -6.25 -12.77 -0.36
C GLY A 91 -5.84 -11.49 0.37
N PHE A 92 -4.54 -11.28 0.60
CA PHE A 92 -4.01 -10.08 1.24
C PHE A 92 -2.93 -9.37 0.44
N VAL A 93 -2.88 -8.06 0.61
CA VAL A 93 -1.85 -7.19 0.06
C VAL A 93 -1.27 -6.46 1.25
N TYR A 94 0.05 -6.59 1.38
CA TYR A 94 0.82 -5.84 2.35
C TYR A 94 1.49 -4.70 1.62
N PHE A 95 1.36 -3.49 2.16
CA PHE A 95 1.98 -2.32 1.55
C PHE A 95 2.47 -1.31 2.59
N ASP A 96 3.45 -0.52 2.18
CA ASP A 96 3.82 0.74 2.82
C ASP A 96 3.26 1.88 1.96
N PHE A 97 2.90 3.02 2.56
CA PHE A 97 2.51 4.19 1.79
C PHE A 97 2.90 5.51 2.47
N VAL A 98 3.01 6.56 1.64
CA VAL A 98 3.20 7.94 2.06
C VAL A 98 2.29 8.83 1.22
N THR A 99 1.47 9.65 1.88
CA THR A 99 0.67 10.71 1.28
C THR A 99 1.27 12.06 1.67
N TYR A 100 1.40 12.96 0.70
CA TYR A 100 1.94 14.30 0.88
C TYR A 100 0.83 15.36 0.82
N ASP A 101 0.98 16.45 1.55
CA ASP A 101 0.18 17.66 1.34
C ASP A 101 0.57 18.37 0.04
N ARG A 102 -0.09 19.50 -0.25
CA ARG A 102 0.10 20.24 -1.51
C ARG A 102 1.47 20.94 -1.57
N GLU A 103 2.11 21.14 -0.44
CA GLU A 103 3.45 21.68 -0.30
C GLU A 103 4.54 20.59 -0.39
N GLY A 104 4.16 19.32 -0.56
CA GLY A 104 5.07 18.18 -0.67
C GLY A 104 5.61 17.68 0.66
N LYS A 105 5.02 18.10 1.79
CA LYS A 105 5.35 17.58 3.12
C LYS A 105 4.51 16.34 3.40
N ILE A 106 5.07 15.39 4.16
CA ILE A 106 4.36 14.17 4.56
C ILE A 106 3.15 14.54 5.41
N SER A 107 1.96 14.19 4.92
CA SER A 107 0.69 14.27 5.64
C SER A 107 0.48 12.99 6.46
N ILE A 108 0.67 11.83 5.84
CA ILE A 108 0.54 10.53 6.48
C ILE A 108 1.54 9.52 5.90
N GLU A 109 2.11 8.69 6.76
CA GLU A 109 2.94 7.55 6.38
C GLU A 109 2.52 6.35 7.24
N LYS A 110 2.34 5.18 6.62
CA LYS A 110 2.18 3.92 7.34
C LYS A 110 2.98 2.81 6.69
N ARG A 111 3.31 1.81 7.51
CA ARG A 111 4.07 0.64 7.10
C ARG A 111 3.37 -0.65 7.46
N ASN A 112 3.57 -1.68 6.65
CA ASN A 112 3.00 -3.02 6.76
C ASN A 112 1.47 -3.00 6.89
N VAL A 113 0.82 -2.11 6.13
CA VAL A 113 -0.63 -2.08 6.04
C VAL A 113 -1.10 -3.35 5.38
N LYS A 114 -2.04 -4.04 6.01
CA LYS A 114 -2.67 -5.24 5.49
C LYS A 114 -4.06 -4.87 4.98
N LEU A 115 -4.31 -5.08 3.69
CA LEU A 115 -5.64 -4.93 3.10
C LEU A 115 -6.10 -6.30 2.59
N GLN A 116 -7.35 -6.63 2.89
CA GLN A 116 -7.99 -7.87 2.44
C GLN A 116 -8.63 -7.67 1.07
N ALA A 117 -8.70 -8.73 0.27
CA ALA A 117 -9.52 -8.76 -0.94
C ALA A 117 -10.96 -8.28 -0.66
N SER A 118 -11.52 -7.55 -1.62
CA SER A 118 -12.85 -6.89 -1.54
C SER A 118 -12.95 -5.71 -0.57
N PHE A 119 -11.88 -5.32 0.12
CA PHE A 119 -11.89 -4.18 1.04
C PHE A 119 -11.43 -2.89 0.34
N ILE A 120 -11.83 -1.78 0.97
CA ILE A 120 -11.55 -0.41 0.57
C ILE A 120 -10.52 0.23 1.50
N TYR A 121 -9.81 1.23 1.00
CA TYR A 121 -8.82 1.98 1.75
C TYR A 121 -8.89 3.47 1.41
N ASP A 122 -8.76 4.31 2.44
CA ASP A 122 -8.71 5.78 2.38
C ASP A 122 -7.24 6.18 2.68
N PHE A 123 -6.54 6.73 1.68
CA PHE A 123 -5.14 7.15 1.81
C PHE A 123 -4.99 8.51 2.50
N ASP A 124 -6.03 9.33 2.50
CA ASP A 124 -6.05 10.62 3.18
C ASP A 124 -6.14 10.48 4.70
N LYS A 125 -6.84 9.45 5.18
CA LYS A 125 -6.95 9.10 6.61
C LYS A 125 -6.07 7.90 7.00
N GLY A 126 -5.63 7.12 6.02
CA GLY A 126 -4.86 5.90 6.22
C GLY A 126 -5.64 4.81 6.95
N ILE A 127 -6.90 4.60 6.61
CA ILE A 127 -7.77 3.62 7.30
C ILE A 127 -8.56 2.79 6.29
N ILE A 128 -9.08 1.66 6.75
CA ILE A 128 -10.20 0.98 6.10
C ILE A 128 -11.47 1.65 6.63
N PRO A 129 -12.19 2.44 5.82
CA PRO A 129 -13.36 3.17 6.32
C PRO A 129 -14.57 2.25 6.50
N GLU A 130 -15.47 2.61 7.42
CA GLU A 130 -16.75 1.89 7.64
C GLU A 130 -17.79 2.15 6.53
N LYS A 131 -17.59 3.23 5.76
CA LYS A 131 -18.45 3.67 4.66
C LYS A 131 -17.60 3.93 3.43
N ILE A 132 -18.25 3.98 2.27
CA ILE A 132 -17.58 4.17 0.98
C ILE A 132 -17.19 5.62 0.67
N GLU A 133 -17.62 6.57 1.49
CA GLU A 133 -17.26 7.99 1.36
C GLU A 133 -15.78 8.21 1.72
N GLY A 134 -15.03 8.86 0.84
CA GLY A 134 -13.59 9.13 1.00
C GLY A 134 -12.70 7.91 0.73
N VAL A 135 -13.21 6.88 0.05
CA VAL A 135 -12.38 5.77 -0.42
C VAL A 135 -11.50 6.24 -1.56
N ASP A 136 -10.24 5.82 -1.55
CA ASP A 136 -9.29 6.05 -2.64
C ASP A 136 -9.00 4.79 -3.44
N LEU A 137 -8.94 3.65 -2.76
CA LEU A 137 -8.56 2.38 -3.35
C LEU A 137 -9.56 1.30 -2.98
N TRP A 138 -9.98 0.54 -3.96
CA TRP A 138 -10.72 -0.69 -3.76
C TRP A 138 -9.95 -1.87 -4.34
N TRP A 139 -9.69 -2.88 -3.52
CA TRP A 139 -9.31 -4.18 -4.05
C TRP A 139 -10.57 -4.91 -4.49
N HIS A 140 -10.90 -4.84 -5.77
CA HIS A 140 -12.02 -5.57 -6.34
C HIS A 140 -11.62 -7.01 -6.66
N ASN A 141 -12.11 -7.97 -5.87
CA ASN A 141 -12.04 -9.39 -6.20
C ASN A 141 -13.36 -9.81 -6.85
N ILE A 142 -13.29 -10.34 -8.07
CA ILE A 142 -14.45 -10.82 -8.84
C ILE A 142 -14.66 -12.31 -8.56
N ASP A 143 -13.58 -13.08 -8.64
CA ASP A 143 -13.51 -14.49 -8.29
C ASP A 143 -12.10 -14.87 -7.81
N ASP A 144 -11.82 -16.16 -7.66
CA ASP A 144 -10.53 -16.68 -7.19
C ASP A 144 -9.35 -16.34 -8.13
N LEU A 145 -9.60 -15.96 -9.38
CA LEU A 145 -8.58 -15.65 -10.39
C LEU A 145 -8.58 -14.18 -10.78
N GLU A 146 -9.74 -13.54 -10.93
CA GLU A 146 -9.88 -12.21 -11.49
C GLU A 146 -9.97 -11.13 -10.40
N MET A 147 -8.95 -10.26 -10.37
CA MET A 147 -8.77 -9.25 -9.32
C MET A 147 -8.18 -7.96 -9.86
N TYR A 148 -8.59 -6.86 -9.25
CA TYR A 148 -8.16 -5.52 -9.64
C TYR A 148 -7.91 -4.62 -8.43
N LEU A 149 -6.89 -3.76 -8.55
CA LEU A 149 -6.81 -2.53 -7.77
C LEU A 149 -7.54 -1.44 -8.54
N VAL A 150 -8.63 -0.93 -7.97
CA VAL A 150 -9.51 0.05 -8.60
C VAL A 150 -9.35 1.38 -7.85
N PRO A 151 -8.84 2.44 -8.50
CA PRO A 151 -8.89 3.77 -7.90
C PRO A 151 -10.35 4.26 -7.88
N TRP A 152 -10.82 4.67 -6.71
CA TRP A 152 -12.21 5.09 -6.54
C TRP A 152 -12.37 6.53 -7.03
N THR A 153 -13.15 6.74 -8.09
CA THR A 153 -13.23 8.05 -8.76
C THR A 153 -13.61 9.16 -7.77
N PRO A 154 -12.87 10.29 -7.72
CA PRO A 154 -11.92 10.80 -8.71
C PRO A 154 -10.44 10.41 -8.51
N THR A 155 -10.12 9.52 -7.56
CA THR A 155 -8.75 9.07 -7.31
C THR A 155 -8.13 8.50 -8.58
N LYS A 156 -6.84 8.73 -8.75
CA LYS A 156 -6.05 8.22 -9.87
C LYS A 156 -4.84 7.46 -9.38
N LEU A 157 -4.44 6.43 -10.11
CA LEU A 157 -3.34 5.53 -9.76
C LEU A 157 -2.51 5.23 -11.00
N GLY A 158 -1.23 4.92 -10.80
CA GLY A 158 -0.36 4.47 -11.88
C GLY A 158 0.86 3.73 -11.34
N LYS A 159 1.32 2.71 -12.07
CA LYS A 159 2.55 1.99 -11.74
C LYS A 159 3.76 2.86 -12.08
N TYR A 160 4.55 3.19 -11.07
CA TYR A 160 5.76 3.97 -11.25
C TYR A 160 6.85 3.11 -11.91
N PRO A 161 7.48 3.58 -13.01
CA PRO A 161 8.53 2.85 -13.69
C PRO A 161 9.81 2.89 -12.84
N VAL A 162 10.04 1.83 -12.09
CA VAL A 162 11.32 1.63 -11.43
C VAL A 162 12.34 1.16 -12.46
N ALA A 163 13.50 1.83 -12.56
CA ALA A 163 14.62 1.30 -13.33
C ALA A 163 14.99 -0.09 -12.77
N LYS A 164 14.96 -1.12 -13.61
CA LYS A 164 15.32 -2.48 -13.19
C LYS A 164 16.70 -2.44 -12.53
N MET A 165 16.79 -2.93 -11.29
CA MET A 165 18.08 -3.25 -10.69
C MET A 165 18.66 -4.40 -11.53
N ASN A 166 19.68 -4.08 -12.33
CA ASN A 166 20.48 -5.08 -13.05
C ASN A 166 21.36 -5.85 -12.06
#